data_AF-A0A3D0D6T9-F1
#
_entry.id   AF-A0A3D0D6T9-F1
#
_cell.length_a   1.000
_cell.length_b   1.000
_cell.length_c   1.000
_cell.angle_alpha   90.00
_cell.angle_beta   90.00
_cell.angle_gamma   90.00
#
_symmetry.space_group_name_H-M   'P 1'
#
loop_
_entity.id
_entity.type
_entity.pdbx_description
1 polymer ?
#
loop_
_entity_poly.entity_id
_entity_poly.type
_entity_poly.pdbx_seq_one_letter_code
_entity_poly.pdbx_strand_id
1 'polypeptide(L)'
;MNRNLTRLILATVRTVDRVGQGSGGEWLLLLPNTDRSGAQTLANRLVRLAADQQGVTITVGVATFPDDGADSQTLLDEAEAAQDFARMNAIPVVSRALLDA
;
A
#
# COMPACT_ATOMS: atom_id res chain seq x y z
N MET A 1 -1.68 17.57 -2.69
CA MET A 1 -1.30 16.73 -1.53
C MET A 1 -2.41 16.75 -0.49
N ASN A 2 -3.08 15.63 -0.21
CA ASN A 2 -4.09 15.56 0.86
C ASN A 2 -3.40 15.49 2.22
N ARG A 3 -3.18 16.66 2.85
CA ARG A 3 -2.45 16.78 4.13
C ARG A 3 -3.07 15.96 5.25
N ASN A 4 -4.38 15.78 5.25
CA ASN A 4 -5.06 15.01 6.29
C ASN A 4 -4.80 13.51 6.11
N LEU A 5 -4.84 13.02 4.87
CA LEU A 5 -4.51 11.62 4.57
C LEU A 5 -3.04 11.31 4.88
N THR A 6 -2.11 12.20 4.53
CA THR A 6 -0.70 12.05 4.93
C THR A 6 -0.55 11.95 6.46
N ARG A 7 -1.25 12.80 7.23
CA ARG A 7 -1.21 12.74 8.70
C ARG A 7 -1.79 11.43 9.23
N LEU A 8 -2.89 10.95 8.64
CA LEU A 8 -3.52 9.68 8.99
C LEU A 8 -2.57 8.50 8.74
N ILE A 9 -1.90 8.47 7.58
CA ILE A 9 -0.90 7.45 7.25
C ILE A 9 0.24 7.48 8.27
N LEU A 10 0.84 8.64 8.51
CA LEU A 10 1.96 8.80 9.45
C LEU A 10 1.59 8.42 10.89
N ALA A 11 0.33 8.63 11.31
CA ALA A 11 -0.15 8.24 12.63
C ALA A 11 -0.48 6.73 12.74
N THR A 12 -0.58 6.02 11.61
CA THR A 12 -0.98 4.60 11.58
C THR A 12 0.23 3.66 11.45
N VAL A 13 1.29 4.10 10.77
CA VAL A 13 2.52 3.31 10.57
C VAL A 13 3.42 3.30 11.81
N ARG A 14 4.34 2.34 11.88
CA ARG A 14 5.34 2.22 12.97
C ARG A 14 6.49 3.20 12.72
N THR A 15 7.25 3.54 13.76
CA THR A 15 8.43 4.43 13.67
C THR A 15 9.52 3.91 12.72
N VAL A 16 9.60 2.58 12.54
CA VAL A 16 10.57 1.94 11.64
C VAL A 16 10.12 1.96 10.18
N ASP A 17 8.81 2.08 9.93
CA ASP A 17 8.27 2.14 8.58
C ASP A 17 8.68 3.46 7.92
N ARG A 18 8.73 3.48 6.58
CA ARG A 18 9.04 4.69 5.82
C ARG A 18 7.86 5.01 4.91
N VAL A 19 7.48 6.28 4.91
CA VAL A 19 6.42 6.81 4.04
C VAL A 19 7.08 7.79 3.07
N GLY A 20 7.03 7.45 1.79
CA GLY A 20 7.45 8.30 0.68
C GLY A 20 6.26 8.84 -0.09
N GLN A 21 6.53 9.84 -0.93
CA GLN A 21 5.58 10.30 -1.93
C GLN A 21 5.92 9.66 -3.27
N GLY A 22 4.96 8.95 -3.85
CA GLY A 22 5.05 8.40 -5.19
C GLY A 22 4.72 9.45 -6.26
N SER A 23 4.69 8.99 -7.51
CA SER A 23 4.22 9.82 -8.63
C SER A 23 2.71 10.07 -8.52
N GLY A 24 2.15 11.03 -9.27
CA GLY A 24 0.69 11.19 -9.39
C GLY A 24 -0.09 11.55 -8.11
N GLY A 25 0.58 11.84 -7.00
CA GLY A 25 -0.06 12.08 -5.71
C GLY A 25 -0.25 10.83 -4.85
N GLU A 26 0.46 9.76 -5.17
CA GLU A 26 0.44 8.49 -4.44
C GLU A 26 1.39 8.50 -3.24
N TRP A 27 1.21 7.53 -2.35
CA TRP A 27 2.06 7.31 -1.19
C TRP A 27 2.71 5.95 -1.31
N LEU A 28 4.02 5.90 -1.05
CA LEU A 28 4.77 4.66 -0.98
C LEU A 28 5.06 4.33 0.47
N LEU A 29 4.77 3.10 0.89
CA LEU A 29 5.07 2.63 2.24
C LEU A 29 6.08 1.48 2.16
N LEU A 30 7.24 1.66 2.79
CA LEU A 30 8.21 0.58 3.01
C LEU A 30 8.06 0.06 4.43
N LEU A 31 7.85 -1.25 4.56
CA LEU A 31 7.53 -1.93 5.82
C LEU A 31 8.62 -2.96 6.16
N PRO A 32 9.72 -2.57 6.84
CA PRO A 32 10.77 -3.50 7.21
C PRO A 32 10.23 -4.65 8.08
N ASN A 33 10.78 -5.85 7.91
CA ASN A 33 10.44 -7.04 8.70
C ASN A 33 8.93 -7.31 8.77
N THR A 34 8.22 -7.05 7.66
CA THR A 34 6.78 -7.24 7.55
C THR A 34 6.50 -8.14 6.36
N ASP A 35 5.82 -9.25 6.61
CA ASP A 35 5.38 -10.18 5.56
C ASP A 35 4.12 -9.67 4.86
N ARG A 36 3.64 -10.44 3.88
CA ARG A 36 2.48 -10.08 3.06
C ARG A 36 1.23 -9.89 3.91
N SER A 37 0.99 -10.78 4.88
CA SER A 37 -0.18 -10.72 5.75
C SER A 37 -0.18 -9.48 6.63
N GLY A 38 0.98 -9.13 7.20
CA GLY A 38 1.17 -7.90 7.96
C GLY A 38 0.96 -6.64 7.12
N ALA A 39 1.49 -6.64 5.89
CA ALA A 39 1.31 -5.53 4.95
C ALA A 39 -0.17 -5.36 4.55
N GLN A 40 -0.87 -6.45 4.23
CA GLN A 40 -2.31 -6.43 3.94
C GLN A 40 -3.14 -5.98 5.15
N THR A 41 -2.75 -6.37 6.37
CA THR A 41 -3.43 -5.94 7.60
C THR A 41 -3.34 -4.42 7.78
N LEU A 42 -2.14 -3.86 7.57
CA LEU A 42 -1.94 -2.41 7.60
C LEU A 42 -2.71 -1.70 6.48
N ALA A 43 -2.66 -2.23 5.25
CA ALA A 43 -3.38 -1.69 4.10
C ALA A 43 -4.88 -1.62 4.34
N ASN A 44 -5.50 -2.72 4.80
CA ASN A 44 -6.93 -2.75 5.14
C ASN A 44 -7.28 -1.77 6.26
N ARG A 45 -6.41 -1.62 7.26
CA ARG A 45 -6.59 -0.61 8.30
C ARG A 45 -6.59 0.81 7.73
N LEU A 46 -5.67 1.12 6.81
CA LEU A 46 -5.60 2.44 6.17
C LEU A 46 -6.83 2.72 5.31
N VAL A 47 -7.28 1.74 4.51
CA VAL A 47 -8.52 1.83 3.73
C VAL A 47 -9.70 2.21 4.63
N ARG A 48 -9.87 1.46 5.73
CA ARG A 48 -10.95 1.71 6.68
C ARG A 48 -10.85 3.10 7.32
N LEU A 49 -9.67 3.49 7.80
CA LEU A 49 -9.49 4.79 8.45
C LEU A 49 -9.69 5.95 7.47
N ALA A 50 -9.27 5.81 6.22
CA ALA A 50 -9.49 6.81 5.18
C ALA A 50 -10.99 7.00 4.91
N ALA A 51 -11.75 5.91 4.83
CA ALA A 51 -13.20 5.98 4.68
C ALA A 51 -13.86 6.61 5.92
N ASP A 52 -13.56 6.09 7.11
CA ASP A 52 -14.21 6.48 8.36
C ASP A 52 -13.89 7.93 8.78
N GLN A 53 -12.68 8.41 8.55
CA GLN A 53 -12.21 9.71 9.07
C GLN A 53 -12.08 10.80 8.02
N GLN A 54 -11.85 10.44 6.76
CA GLN A 54 -11.61 11.39 5.67
C GLN A 54 -12.70 11.35 4.61
N GLY A 55 -13.62 10.38 4.66
CA GLY A 55 -14.68 10.22 3.66
C GLY A 55 -14.15 9.88 2.27
N VAL A 56 -12.96 9.27 2.17
CA VAL A 56 -12.34 8.89 0.89
C VAL A 56 -12.03 7.41 0.84
N THR A 57 -12.23 6.82 -0.33
CA THR A 57 -11.76 5.46 -0.63
C THR A 57 -10.37 5.54 -1.22
N ILE A 58 -9.47 4.68 -0.73
CA ILE A 58 -8.13 4.50 -1.30
C ILE A 58 -7.97 3.05 -1.76
N THR A 59 -7.11 2.83 -2.75
CA THR A 59 -6.65 1.51 -3.16
C THR A 59 -5.19 1.34 -2.81
N VAL A 60 -4.79 0.12 -2.45
CA VAL A 60 -3.43 -0.21 -2.03
C VAL A 60 -2.96 -1.46 -2.75
N GLY A 61 -1.81 -1.36 -3.43
CA GLY A 61 -1.06 -2.50 -3.94
C GLY A 61 -0.01 -2.95 -2.93
N VAL A 62 0.18 -4.26 -2.81
CA VAL A 62 1.14 -4.86 -1.87
C VAL A 62 2.08 -5.80 -2.62
N ALA A 63 3.38 -5.56 -2.47
CA ALA A 63 4.47 -6.44 -2.89
C ALA A 63 5.41 -6.73 -1.71
N THR A 64 6.03 -7.91 -1.70
CA THR A 64 6.91 -8.38 -0.63
C THR A 64 8.23 -8.94 -1.15
N PHE A 65 9.34 -8.49 -0.56
CA PHE A 65 10.66 -9.05 -0.83
C PHE A 65 10.86 -10.37 -0.05
N PRO A 66 11.47 -11.40 -0.65
CA PRO A 66 11.91 -11.50 -2.05
C PRO A 66 10.84 -12.04 -3.01
N ASP A 67 9.68 -12.46 -2.51
CA ASP A 67 8.66 -13.21 -3.27
C ASP A 67 8.14 -12.51 -4.53
N ASP A 68 7.98 -11.18 -4.47
CA ASP A 68 7.50 -10.35 -5.58
C ASP A 68 8.65 -9.52 -6.19
N GLY A 69 9.91 -9.84 -5.92
CA GLY A 69 11.05 -9.10 -6.45
C GLY A 69 12.25 -9.13 -5.52
N ALA A 70 13.42 -9.40 -6.10
CA ALA A 70 14.69 -9.47 -5.39
C ALA A 70 15.47 -8.15 -5.38
N ASP A 71 14.93 -7.08 -5.97
CA ASP A 71 15.51 -5.75 -6.00
C ASP A 71 14.42 -4.68 -5.82
N SER A 72 14.86 -3.45 -5.51
CA SER A 72 13.94 -2.36 -5.18
C SER A 72 13.07 -1.90 -6.34
N GLN A 73 13.55 -2.00 -7.58
CA GLN A 73 12.79 -1.57 -8.75
C GLN A 73 11.69 -2.58 -9.05
N THR A 74 12.04 -3.86 -9.13
CA THR A 74 11.06 -4.94 -9.33
C THR A 74 9.99 -4.92 -8.25
N LEU A 75 10.38 -4.75 -6.98
CA LEU A 75 9.43 -4.70 -5.86
C LEU A 75 8.47 -3.50 -5.96
N LEU A 76 8.95 -2.34 -6.42
CA LEU A 76 8.13 -1.15 -6.62
C LEU A 76 7.16 -1.35 -7.79
N ASP A 77 7.66 -1.83 -8.93
CA ASP A 77 6.86 -2.10 -10.13
C ASP A 77 5.72 -3.09 -9.82
N GLU A 78 5.98 -4.11 -9.00
CA GLU A 78 4.97 -5.06 -8.56
C GLU A 78 3.91 -4.45 -7.62
N ALA A 79 4.32 -3.55 -6.71
CA ALA A 79 3.38 -2.85 -5.84
C ALA A 79 2.47 -1.90 -6.64
N GLU A 80 3.03 -1.18 -7.62
CA GLU A 80 2.29 -0.27 -8.51
C GLU A 80 1.32 -1.06 -9.40
N ALA A 81 1.77 -2.16 -10.02
CA ALA A 81 0.90 -3.03 -10.83
C ALA A 81 -0.27 -3.60 -10.02
N ALA A 82 -0.04 -4.02 -8.77
CA ALA A 82 -1.09 -4.47 -7.88
C ALA A 82 -2.07 -3.35 -7.53
N GLN A 83 -1.60 -2.12 -7.30
CA GLN A 83 -2.43 -0.96 -7.00
C GLN A 83 -3.29 -0.55 -8.22
N ASP A 84 -2.73 -0.60 -9.42
CA ASP A 84 -3.45 -0.29 -10.64
C ASP A 84 -4.54 -1.32 -10.92
N PHE A 85 -4.24 -2.61 -10.74
CA PHE A 85 -5.27 -3.66 -10.77
C PHE A 85 -6.37 -3.40 -9.73
N ALA A 86 -6.00 -3.04 -8.50
CA ALA A 86 -6.93 -2.69 -7.43
C ALA A 86 -7.85 -1.53 -7.84
N ARG A 87 -7.29 -0.48 -8.44
CA ARG A 87 -8.00 0.71 -8.91
C ARG A 87 -8.97 0.39 -10.05
N MET A 88 -8.52 -0.37 -11.05
CA MET A 88 -9.33 -0.72 -12.22
C MET A 88 -10.52 -1.62 -11.89
N ASN A 89 -10.40 -2.43 -10.83
CA ASN A 89 -11.42 -3.38 -10.41
C ASN A 89 -12.18 -2.95 -9.15
N ALA A 90 -11.92 -1.75 -8.62
CA ALA A 90 -12.48 -1.25 -7.37
C ALA A 90 -12.30 -2.20 -6.16
N ILE A 91 -11.16 -2.89 -6.11
CA ILE A 91 -10.76 -3.76 -4.99
C ILE A 91 -9.89 -2.91 -4.05
N PRO A 92 -10.19 -2.80 -2.75
CA PRO A 92 -9.44 -1.89 -1.88
C PRO A 92 -7.98 -2.25 -1.65
N VAL A 93 -7.66 -3.54 -1.57
CA VAL A 93 -6.29 -4.04 -1.33
C VAL A 93 -6.03 -5.23 -2.24
N VAL A 94 -4.94 -5.20 -2.99
CA VAL A 94 -4.50 -6.31 -3.84
C VAL A 94 -3.04 -6.61 -3.56
N SER A 95 -2.71 -7.90 -3.52
CA SER A 95 -1.34 -8.41 -3.55
C SER A 95 -1.23 -9.45 -4.65
N ARG A 96 -0.16 -9.43 -5.46
CA ARG A 96 -0.09 -10.22 -6.71
C ARG A 96 -0.06 -11.74 -6.52
N ALA A 97 0.21 -12.25 -5.32
CA ALA A 97 -0.02 -13.66 -4.98
C ALA A 97 -1.47 -14.14 -5.20
N LEU A 98 -2.45 -13.24 -5.41
CA LEU A 98 -3.83 -13.57 -5.73
C LEU A 98 -4.13 -13.65 -7.25
N LEU A 99 -3.17 -13.34 -8.13
CA LEU A 99 -3.35 -13.39 -9.59
C LEU A 99 -2.71 -14.63 -10.24
N ASP A 100 -1.88 -15.37 -9.49
CA ASP A 100 -1.18 -16.57 -9.96
C ASP A 100 -1.88 -17.89 -9.53
N ALA A 101 -3.12 -17.83 -9.03
CA ALA A 101 -3.95 -18.97 -8.62
C ALA A 101 -5.22 -19.07 -9.47
#